data_AF-A0AAV3YN67-F1
#
_entry.id   AF-A0AAV3YN67-F1
#
_cell.length_a   1.000
_cell.length_b   1.000
_cell.length_c   1.000
_cell.angle_alpha   90.00
_cell.angle_beta   90.00
_cell.angle_gamma   90.00
#
_symmetry.space_group_name_H-M   'P 1'
#
loop_
_entity.id
_entity.type
_entity.pdbx_description
1 polymer ?
#
loop_
_entity_poly.entity_id
_entity_poly.type
_entity_poly.pdbx_seq_one_letter_code
_entity_poly.pdbx_strand_id
1 'polypeptide(L)'
;MLVEVLNQVNKHIPPAKDVFKNLSYLNPACVLSQTSKANVVDLPFQHLITSAIEEQYRKVNFVNWLEEKAFQKTGIPQDSEQFWFGVLGHPSFKDISTYALTCLATPVSNAVVERVFSLVNAVKTKPRNRLQTDLLDAIVRIRSNLILNGKCCQDFSASAAMISAHTSENLYMSQSQQNVLVPSTSASEPELLSSSQQDCTEDEDAALLLLDI
;
A
#
# COMPACT_ATOMS: atom_id res chain seq x y z
N MET A 1 15.19 -21.30 16.01
CA MET A 1 13.98 -20.63 15.49
C MET A 1 14.17 -19.11 15.37
N LEU A 2 14.47 -18.38 16.46
CA LEU A 2 14.74 -16.93 16.42
C LEU A 2 15.85 -16.48 15.46
N VAL A 3 16.95 -17.23 15.37
CA VAL A 3 18.08 -16.91 14.48
C VAL A 3 17.69 -17.00 13.00
N GLU A 4 16.86 -17.99 12.65
CA GLU A 4 16.39 -18.16 11.27
C GLU A 4 15.43 -17.04 10.88
N VAL A 5 14.52 -16.65 11.79
CA VAL A 5 13.65 -15.49 11.60
C VAL A 5 14.48 -14.22 11.37
N LEU A 6 15.52 -14.00 12.16
CA LEU A 6 16.40 -12.84 12.01
C LEU A 6 17.12 -12.84 10.65
N ASN A 7 17.59 -14.01 10.19
CA ASN A 7 18.25 -14.15 8.90
C ASN A 7 17.30 -13.88 7.73
N GLN A 8 16.06 -14.36 7.81
CA GLN A 8 15.05 -14.06 6.79
C GLN A 8 14.74 -12.56 6.80
N VAL A 9 14.46 -11.95 7.95
CA VAL A 9 14.24 -10.50 8.05
C VAL A 9 15.39 -9.71 7.42
N ASN A 10 16.64 -10.09 7.70
CA ASN A 10 17.80 -9.39 7.15
C ASN A 10 17.95 -9.57 5.62
N LYS A 11 17.54 -10.71 5.06
CA LYS A 11 17.52 -10.94 3.60
C LYS A 11 16.44 -10.13 2.89
N HIS A 12 15.30 -9.90 3.54
CA HIS A 12 14.16 -9.19 2.96
C HIS A 12 14.21 -7.66 3.18
N ILE A 13 15.20 -7.13 3.91
CA ILE A 13 15.45 -5.69 4.01
C ILE A 13 16.02 -5.18 2.67
N PRO A 14 15.44 -4.13 2.07
CA PRO A 14 15.95 -3.59 0.82
C PRO A 14 17.40 -3.06 0.96
N PRO A 15 18.18 -3.07 -0.13
CA PRO A 15 19.53 -2.50 -0.14
C PRO A 15 19.53 -1.00 0.19
N ALA A 16 18.42 -0.29 -0.04
CA ALA A 16 18.24 1.13 0.31
C ALA A 16 17.91 1.36 1.81
N LYS A 17 18.50 0.59 2.73
CA LYS A 17 18.24 0.66 4.18
C LYS A 17 18.45 2.06 4.76
N ASP A 18 19.41 2.81 4.21
CA ASP A 18 19.72 4.16 4.68
C ASP A 18 18.60 5.17 4.36
N VAL A 19 17.86 4.99 3.25
CA VAL A 19 16.68 5.81 2.95
C VAL A 19 15.61 5.62 4.02
N PHE A 20 15.44 4.39 4.52
CA PHE A 20 14.47 4.10 5.57
C PHE A 20 14.90 4.61 6.95
N LYS A 21 16.21 4.67 7.22
CA LYS A 21 16.70 5.40 8.41
C LYS A 21 16.34 6.88 8.30
N ASN A 22 16.50 7.48 7.12
CA ASN A 22 16.21 8.90 6.92
C ASN A 22 14.73 9.25 7.11
N LEU A 23 13.80 8.28 7.01
CA LEU A 23 12.40 8.50 7.38
C LEU A 23 12.23 8.92 8.85
N SER A 24 13.16 8.55 9.75
CA SER A 24 13.08 9.00 11.14
C SER A 24 13.20 10.51 11.29
N TYR A 25 13.81 11.20 10.32
CA TYR A 25 13.91 12.66 10.31
C TYR A 25 12.56 13.35 10.06
N LEU A 26 11.56 12.63 9.54
CA LEU A 26 10.19 13.12 9.41
C LEU A 26 9.39 12.99 10.70
N ASN A 27 9.98 12.47 11.78
CA ASN A 27 9.31 12.41 13.08
C ASN A 27 9.03 13.82 13.62
N PRO A 28 7.86 14.10 14.20
CA PRO A 28 7.52 15.40 14.77
C PRO A 28 8.57 15.93 15.74
N ALA A 29 9.17 15.06 16.56
CA ALA A 29 10.22 15.44 17.50
C ALA A 29 11.50 15.92 16.79
N CYS A 30 11.85 15.33 15.65
CA CYS A 30 13.01 15.72 14.85
C CYS A 30 12.73 17.01 14.06
N VAL A 31 11.55 17.09 13.44
CA VAL A 31 11.16 18.22 12.57
C VAL A 31 11.05 19.51 13.36
N LEU A 32 10.35 19.47 14.51
CA LEU A 32 10.05 20.66 15.31
C LEU A 32 11.20 21.10 16.21
N SER A 33 12.18 20.23 16.45
CA SER A 33 13.38 20.56 17.21
C SER A 33 14.28 21.52 16.44
N GLN A 34 14.94 22.45 17.14
CA GLN A 34 15.95 23.33 16.53
C GLN A 34 17.33 22.65 16.44
N THR A 35 17.60 21.68 17.32
CA THR A 35 18.93 21.07 17.46
C THR A 35 19.05 19.76 16.69
N SER A 36 17.97 19.00 16.57
CA SER A 36 17.95 17.68 15.94
C SER A 36 17.30 17.63 14.56
N LYS A 37 17.01 18.81 13.98
CA LYS A 37 16.43 18.91 12.64
C LYS A 37 17.49 18.59 11.59
N ALA A 38 17.18 17.61 10.75
CA ALA A 38 18.05 17.20 9.66
C ALA A 38 18.12 18.26 8.56
N ASN A 39 19.21 18.25 7.79
CA ASN A 39 19.28 19.06 6.59
C ASN A 39 18.34 18.47 5.53
N VAL A 40 17.90 19.30 4.58
CA VAL A 40 17.08 18.90 3.43
C VAL A 40 17.77 17.80 2.63
N VAL A 41 19.11 17.83 2.55
CA VAL A 41 19.95 16.82 1.86
C VAL A 41 19.88 15.44 2.52
N ASP A 42 19.59 15.39 3.83
CA ASP A 42 19.52 14.13 4.59
C ASP A 42 18.12 13.51 4.57
N LEU A 43 17.13 14.20 4.00
CA LEU A 43 15.77 13.70 3.87
C LEU A 43 15.69 12.48 2.92
N PRO A 44 14.70 11.59 3.10
CA PRO A 44 14.53 10.43 2.23
C PRO A 44 14.09 10.86 0.81
N PHE A 45 14.29 10.01 -0.20
CA PHE A 45 13.77 10.24 -1.56
C PHE A 45 14.05 11.64 -2.14
N GLN A 46 15.33 12.05 -2.14
CA GLN A 46 15.79 13.38 -2.60
C GLN A 46 15.22 13.82 -3.96
N HIS A 47 14.97 12.87 -4.87
CA HIS A 47 14.41 13.14 -6.20
C HIS A 47 12.96 13.67 -6.18
N LEU A 48 12.24 13.52 -5.06
CA LEU A 48 10.88 14.05 -4.88
C LEU A 48 10.89 15.48 -4.30
N ILE A 49 12.04 15.97 -3.85
CA ILE A 49 12.16 17.28 -3.20
C ILE A 49 12.19 18.36 -4.28
N THR A 50 11.33 19.35 -4.12
CA THR A 50 11.27 20.56 -4.94
C THR A 50 11.66 21.78 -4.11
N SER A 51 11.95 22.90 -4.76
CA SER A 51 12.26 24.16 -4.06
C SER A 51 11.15 24.61 -3.11
N ALA A 52 9.88 24.35 -3.47
CA ALA A 52 8.72 24.63 -2.62
C ALA A 52 8.73 23.79 -1.33
N ILE A 53 9.02 22.49 -1.45
CA ILE A 53 9.13 21.58 -0.29
C ILE A 53 10.26 22.02 0.64
N GLU A 54 11.42 22.38 0.08
CA GLU A 54 12.56 22.87 0.85
C GLU A 54 12.22 24.16 1.63
N GLU A 55 11.56 25.13 0.98
CA GLU A 55 11.15 26.37 1.62
C GLU A 55 10.13 26.11 2.74
N GLN A 56 9.13 25.26 2.50
CA GLN A 56 8.13 24.88 3.49
C GLN A 56 8.75 24.13 4.67
N TYR A 57 9.69 23.22 4.41
CA TYR A 57 10.42 22.49 5.44
C TYR A 57 11.17 23.43 6.37
N ARG A 58 11.83 24.47 5.83
CA ARG A 58 12.50 25.49 6.66
C ARG A 58 11.50 26.27 7.51
N LYS A 59 10.32 26.59 6.96
CA LYS A 59 9.30 27.41 7.61
C LYS A 59 8.49 26.69 8.70
N VAL A 60 8.45 25.36 8.68
CA VAL A 60 7.59 24.55 9.55
C VAL A 60 7.83 24.80 11.05
N ASN A 61 9.03 25.20 11.46
CA ASN A 61 9.36 25.44 12.88
C ASN A 61 8.93 26.82 13.38
N PHE A 62 8.56 27.74 12.48
CA PHE A 62 8.12 29.08 12.88
C PHE A 62 6.62 29.16 13.18
N VAL A 63 5.89 28.06 12.98
CA VAL A 63 4.46 27.98 13.26
C VAL A 63 4.25 27.46 14.68
N ASN A 64 3.35 28.11 15.43
CA ASN A 64 2.91 27.58 16.71
C ASN A 64 1.84 26.50 16.49
N TRP A 65 2.28 25.25 16.35
CA TRP A 65 1.38 24.12 16.08
C TRP A 65 0.35 23.86 17.17
N LEU A 66 0.57 24.33 18.40
CA LEU A 66 -0.42 24.17 19.50
C LEU A 66 -1.66 25.05 19.31
N GLU A 67 -1.55 26.15 18.57
CA GLU A 67 -2.68 27.06 18.29
C GLU A 67 -3.45 26.67 17.03
N GLU A 68 -2.89 25.77 16.22
CA GLU A 68 -3.50 25.35 14.96
C GLU A 68 -4.71 24.45 15.20
N LYS A 69 -5.77 24.63 14.40
CA LYS A 69 -7.06 23.93 14.59
C LYS A 69 -6.92 22.40 14.61
N ALA A 70 -5.95 21.87 13.86
CA ALA A 70 -5.68 20.45 13.76
C ALA A 70 -5.15 19.83 15.07
N PHE A 71 -4.43 20.61 15.90
CA PHE A 71 -3.75 20.10 17.09
C PHE A 71 -4.26 20.71 18.39
N GLN A 72 -5.10 21.76 18.33
CA GLN A 72 -5.59 22.48 19.50
C GLN A 72 -6.31 21.59 20.54
N LYS A 73 -6.98 20.51 20.11
CA LYS A 73 -7.75 19.62 20.99
C LYS A 73 -6.95 18.42 21.51
N THR A 74 -6.04 17.91 20.68
CA THR A 74 -5.36 16.63 20.88
C THR A 74 -3.88 16.79 21.24
N GLY A 75 -3.32 17.98 21.06
CA GLY A 75 -1.87 18.21 21.14
C GLY A 75 -1.14 17.72 19.89
N ILE A 76 0.19 17.86 19.91
CA ILE A 76 1.05 17.37 18.83
C ILE A 76 1.20 15.85 18.98
N PRO A 77 0.74 15.04 18.00
CA PRO A 77 0.86 13.59 18.08
C PRO A 77 2.33 13.17 17.98
N GLN A 78 2.70 12.09 18.69
CA GLN A 78 4.02 11.47 18.55
C GLN A 78 4.14 10.68 17.25
N ASP A 79 3.00 10.19 16.73
CA ASP A 79 2.96 9.47 15.47
C ASP A 79 3.16 10.42 14.28
N SER A 80 4.03 9.99 13.35
CA SER A 80 4.47 10.84 12.23
C SER A 80 3.37 11.01 11.19
N GLU A 81 2.59 9.95 10.92
CA GLU A 81 1.49 10.00 9.95
C GLU A 81 0.41 10.99 10.40
N GLN A 82 -0.05 10.86 11.65
CA GLN A 82 -1.06 11.77 12.22
C GLN A 82 -0.61 13.23 12.25
N PHE A 83 0.67 13.47 12.55
CA PHE A 83 1.23 14.82 12.50
C PHE A 83 1.18 15.40 11.09
N TRP A 84 1.73 14.71 10.09
CA TRP A 84 1.76 15.23 8.72
C TRP A 84 0.35 15.34 8.10
N PHE A 85 -0.59 14.49 8.52
CA PHE A 85 -2.00 14.63 8.16
C PHE A 85 -2.62 15.92 8.73
N GLY A 86 -2.28 16.29 9.97
CA GLY A 86 -2.69 17.56 10.55
C GLY A 86 -2.05 18.77 9.85
N VAL A 87 -0.76 18.69 9.51
CA VAL A 87 -0.02 19.75 8.79
C VAL A 87 -0.56 19.93 7.36
N LEU A 88 -1.00 18.86 6.70
CA LEU A 88 -1.63 18.92 5.38
C LEU A 88 -2.88 19.82 5.35
N GLY A 89 -3.58 19.93 6.48
CA GLY A 89 -4.72 20.84 6.65
C GLY A 89 -4.35 22.33 6.56
N HIS A 90 -3.06 22.67 6.70
CA HIS A 90 -2.57 24.05 6.60
C HIS A 90 -2.11 24.36 5.15
N PRO A 91 -2.72 25.34 4.46
CA PRO A 91 -2.51 25.56 3.02
C PRO A 91 -1.05 25.87 2.65
N SER A 92 -0.31 26.53 3.53
CA SER A 92 1.10 26.89 3.31
C SER A 92 2.09 25.73 3.41
N PHE A 93 1.67 24.55 3.86
CA PHE A 93 2.54 23.38 4.05
C PHE A 93 2.05 22.14 3.29
N LYS A 94 1.21 22.35 2.28
CA LYS A 94 0.63 21.26 1.49
C LYS A 94 1.69 20.38 0.83
N ASP A 95 2.73 20.99 0.25
CA ASP A 95 3.73 20.27 -0.54
C ASP A 95 4.63 19.42 0.35
N ILE A 96 5.14 19.99 1.46
CA ILE A 96 5.96 19.24 2.43
C ILE A 96 5.16 18.12 3.09
N SER A 97 3.88 18.34 3.40
CA SER A 97 3.02 17.33 4.01
C SER A 97 2.71 16.20 3.03
N THR A 98 2.42 16.53 1.77
CA THR A 98 2.19 15.52 0.72
C THR A 98 3.45 14.70 0.49
N TYR A 99 4.61 15.35 0.42
CA TYR A 99 5.90 14.68 0.33
C TYR A 99 6.14 13.75 1.53
N ALA A 100 5.97 14.24 2.76
CA ALA A 100 6.23 13.45 3.97
C ALA A 100 5.30 12.23 4.06
N LEU A 101 4.00 12.41 3.77
CA LEU A 101 3.03 11.31 3.72
C LEU A 101 3.38 10.31 2.60
N THR A 102 3.84 10.77 1.44
CA THR A 102 4.28 9.88 0.35
C THR A 102 5.50 9.05 0.77
N CYS A 103 6.46 9.68 1.46
CA CYS A 103 7.62 8.99 2.00
C CYS A 103 7.23 7.93 3.03
N LEU A 104 6.32 8.27 3.96
CA LEU A 104 5.82 7.36 5.01
C LEU A 104 4.94 6.24 4.45
N ALA A 105 4.21 6.47 3.37
CA ALA A 105 3.39 5.47 2.68
C ALA A 105 4.22 4.50 1.83
N THR A 106 5.52 4.76 1.65
CA THR A 106 6.37 3.89 0.84
C THR A 106 6.61 2.56 1.56
N PRO A 107 6.24 1.41 0.97
CA PRO A 107 6.41 0.12 1.62
C PRO A 107 7.90 -0.17 1.84
N VAL A 108 8.26 -0.48 3.07
CA VAL A 108 9.66 -0.71 3.50
C VAL A 108 10.16 -2.10 3.12
N SER A 109 9.27 -3.05 2.82
CA SER A 109 9.63 -4.42 2.53
C SER A 109 8.69 -5.07 1.52
N ASN A 110 9.17 -6.17 0.94
CA ASN A 110 8.38 -7.01 0.04
C ASN A 110 7.32 -7.84 0.78
N ALA A 111 7.25 -7.79 2.12
CA ALA A 111 6.31 -8.59 2.90
C ALA A 111 4.84 -8.32 2.52
N VAL A 112 4.51 -7.08 2.13
CA VAL A 112 3.16 -6.74 1.64
C VAL A 112 2.87 -7.45 0.32
N VAL A 113 3.83 -7.48 -0.59
CA VAL A 113 3.73 -8.17 -1.88
C VAL A 113 3.62 -9.68 -1.68
N GLU A 114 4.45 -10.25 -0.80
CA GLU A 114 4.40 -11.66 -0.42
C GLU A 114 3.06 -12.05 0.21
N ARG A 115 2.47 -11.17 1.05
CA ARG A 115 1.13 -11.37 1.61
C ARG A 115 0.07 -11.41 0.52
N VAL A 116 0.16 -10.54 -0.49
CA VAL A 116 -0.74 -10.58 -1.65
C VAL A 116 -0.53 -11.86 -2.46
N PHE A 117 0.72 -12.30 -2.68
CA PHE A 117 0.98 -13.58 -3.34
C PHE A 117 0.45 -14.79 -2.56
N SER A 118 0.53 -14.77 -1.23
CA SER A 118 -0.09 -15.78 -0.37
C SER A 118 -1.61 -15.80 -0.56
N LEU A 119 -2.26 -14.63 -0.63
CA LEU A 119 -3.69 -14.53 -0.92
C LEU A 119 -4.04 -15.09 -2.31
N VAL A 120 -3.21 -14.79 -3.33
CA VAL A 120 -3.36 -15.35 -4.68
C VAL A 120 -3.26 -16.87 -4.65
N ASN A 121 -2.27 -17.42 -3.95
CA ASN A 121 -2.09 -18.87 -3.80
C ASN A 121 -3.27 -19.54 -3.06
N ALA A 122 -3.84 -18.86 -2.07
CA ALA A 122 -5.04 -19.33 -1.38
C ALA A 122 -6.30 -19.35 -2.28
N VAL A 123 -6.38 -18.43 -3.25
CA VAL A 123 -7.47 -18.42 -4.25
C VAL A 123 -7.22 -19.46 -5.34
N LYS A 124 -5.99 -19.54 -5.83
CA LYS A 124 -5.54 -20.44 -6.90
C LYS A 124 -5.01 -21.74 -6.31
N THR A 125 -5.92 -22.61 -5.90
CA THR A 125 -5.59 -23.95 -5.42
C THR A 125 -5.40 -24.94 -6.58
N LYS A 126 -4.72 -26.07 -6.35
CA LYS A 126 -4.54 -27.15 -7.36
C LYS A 126 -5.85 -27.53 -8.10
N PRO A 127 -7.01 -27.73 -7.43
CA PRO A 127 -8.27 -28.00 -8.14
C PRO A 127 -8.88 -26.77 -8.84
N ARG A 128 -8.50 -25.54 -8.47
CA ARG A 128 -8.99 -24.27 -9.05
C ARG A 128 -7.91 -23.52 -9.83
N ASN A 129 -7.11 -24.24 -10.62
CA ASN A 129 -6.00 -23.65 -11.38
C ASN A 129 -6.44 -22.97 -12.70
N ARG A 130 -7.70 -23.15 -13.13
CA ARG A 130 -8.26 -22.62 -14.39
C ARG A 130 -9.18 -21.40 -14.19
N LEU A 131 -8.84 -20.51 -13.27
CA LEU A 131 -9.55 -19.24 -13.11
C LEU A 131 -9.05 -18.24 -14.17
N GLN A 132 -9.98 -17.54 -14.83
CA GLN A 132 -9.62 -16.40 -15.68
C GLN A 132 -8.95 -15.31 -14.82
N THR A 133 -8.00 -14.59 -15.39
CA THR A 133 -7.24 -13.54 -14.71
C THR A 133 -8.14 -12.47 -14.10
N ASP A 134 -9.17 -12.05 -14.82
CA ASP A 134 -10.11 -11.02 -14.37
C ASP A 134 -10.91 -11.47 -13.14
N LEU A 135 -11.30 -12.75 -13.11
CA LEU A 135 -11.99 -13.34 -11.97
C LEU A 135 -11.05 -13.49 -10.78
N LEU A 136 -9.80 -13.90 -11.02
CA LEU A 136 -8.79 -13.98 -9.97
C LEU A 136 -8.51 -12.60 -9.37
N ASP A 137 -8.30 -11.57 -10.19
CA ASP A 137 -8.08 -10.18 -9.75
C ASP A 137 -9.29 -9.67 -8.94
N ALA A 138 -10.51 -9.88 -9.43
CA ALA A 138 -11.73 -9.51 -8.71
C ALA A 138 -11.82 -10.17 -7.33
N ILE A 139 -11.57 -11.48 -7.24
CA ILE A 139 -11.60 -12.21 -5.95
C ILE A 139 -10.52 -11.69 -5.01
N VAL A 140 -9.29 -11.50 -5.50
CA VAL A 140 -8.18 -10.97 -4.69
C VAL A 140 -8.51 -9.59 -4.15
N ARG A 141 -9.03 -8.67 -4.98
CA ARG A 141 -9.45 -7.32 -4.56
C ARG A 141 -10.55 -7.35 -3.51
N ILE A 142 -11.58 -8.18 -3.70
CA ILE A 142 -12.66 -8.34 -2.73
C ILE A 142 -12.09 -8.83 -1.38
N ARG A 143 -11.24 -9.86 -1.40
CA ARG A 143 -10.65 -10.39 -0.16
C ARG A 143 -9.73 -9.39 0.51
N SER A 144 -8.89 -8.69 -0.23
CA SER A 144 -8.03 -7.63 0.30
C SER A 144 -8.87 -6.53 0.96
N ASN A 145 -9.96 -6.09 0.33
CA ASN A 145 -10.86 -5.09 0.90
C ASN A 145 -11.53 -5.56 2.19
N LEU A 146 -12.00 -6.81 2.24
CA LEU A 146 -12.60 -7.38 3.44
C LEU A 146 -11.60 -7.46 4.60
N ILE A 147 -10.37 -7.92 4.32
CA ILE A 147 -9.27 -7.99 5.31
C ILE A 147 -8.92 -6.60 5.84
N LEU A 148 -8.76 -5.60 4.97
CA LEU A 148 -8.43 -4.23 5.36
C LEU A 148 -9.51 -3.59 6.24
N ASN A 149 -10.77 -3.99 6.06
CA ASN A 149 -11.89 -3.51 6.87
C ASN A 149 -12.19 -4.37 8.10
N GLY A 150 -11.39 -5.43 8.35
CA GLY A 150 -11.62 -6.37 9.46
C GLY A 150 -12.94 -7.13 9.35
N LYS A 151 -13.47 -7.32 8.14
CA LYS A 151 -14.76 -8.00 7.90
C LYS A 151 -14.56 -9.38 7.31
N CYS A 152 -15.43 -10.30 7.67
CA CYS A 152 -15.49 -11.63 7.07
C CYS A 152 -16.61 -11.69 6.01
N CYS A 153 -16.66 -12.78 5.24
CA CYS A 153 -17.75 -13.05 4.29
C CYS A 153 -19.15 -13.07 4.94
N GLN A 154 -19.21 -13.25 6.26
CA GLN A 154 -20.45 -13.24 7.04
C GLN A 154 -20.96 -11.82 7.31
N ASP A 155 -20.05 -10.84 7.39
CA ASP A 155 -20.38 -9.44 7.71
C ASP A 155 -20.63 -8.60 6.46
N PHE A 156 -20.34 -9.17 5.28
CA PHE A 156 -20.49 -8.48 4.02
C PHE A 156 -21.98 -8.36 3.66
N SER A 157 -22.45 -7.11 3.61
CA SER A 157 -23.77 -6.77 3.09
C SER A 157 -23.62 -6.02 1.76
N ALA A 158 -24.24 -6.56 0.71
CA ALA A 158 -24.21 -5.94 -0.61
C ALA A 158 -24.99 -4.62 -0.62
N SER A 159 -24.43 -3.58 -1.21
CA SER A 159 -25.15 -2.31 -1.35
C SER A 159 -26.26 -2.43 -2.40
N ALA A 160 -27.29 -1.56 -2.29
CA ALA A 160 -28.37 -1.51 -3.28
C ALA A 160 -27.84 -1.33 -4.72
N ALA A 161 -26.76 -0.56 -4.89
CA ALA A 161 -26.10 -0.37 -6.18
C ALA A 161 -25.49 -1.67 -6.73
N MET A 162 -24.87 -2.49 -5.88
CA MET A 162 -24.32 -3.79 -6.29
C MET A 162 -25.43 -4.76 -6.70
N ILE A 163 -26.55 -4.76 -5.97
CA ILE A 163 -27.70 -5.59 -6.30
C ILE A 163 -28.32 -5.16 -7.63
N SER A 164 -28.50 -3.86 -7.86
CA SER A 164 -29.02 -3.35 -9.14
C SER A 164 -28.10 -3.67 -10.33
N ALA A 165 -26.77 -3.68 -10.09
CA ALA A 165 -25.80 -4.05 -11.12
C ALA A 165 -25.88 -5.55 -11.46
N HIS A 166 -26.34 -6.40 -10.55
CA HIS A 166 -26.47 -7.85 -10.70
C HIS A 166 -27.74 -8.26 -11.47
N THR A 167 -28.00 -7.60 -12.59
CA THR A 167 -29.12 -7.88 -13.51
C THR A 167 -28.66 -8.77 -14.65
N SER A 168 -29.56 -9.62 -15.18
CA SER A 168 -29.27 -10.54 -16.30
C SER A 168 -28.71 -9.83 -17.54
N GLU A 169 -29.18 -8.61 -17.81
CA GLU A 169 -28.68 -7.75 -18.88
C GLU A 169 -27.18 -7.46 -18.74
N ASN A 170 -26.71 -7.07 -17.55
CA ASN A 170 -25.29 -6.79 -17.30
C ASN A 170 -24.44 -8.06 -17.24
N LEU A 171 -24.98 -9.18 -16.75
CA LEU A 171 -24.22 -10.42 -16.53
C LEU A 171 -24.02 -11.25 -17.80
N TYR A 172 -25.00 -11.24 -18.69
CA TYR A 172 -25.02 -12.09 -19.89
C TYR A 172 -24.95 -11.29 -21.19
N MET A 173 -24.62 -10.00 -21.13
CA MET A 173 -24.36 -9.18 -22.31
C MET A 173 -23.34 -9.87 -23.21
N SER A 174 -23.74 -10.17 -24.45
CA SER A 174 -22.87 -10.85 -25.41
C SER A 174 -21.70 -9.94 -25.80
N GLN A 175 -20.50 -10.50 -25.91
CA GLN A 175 -19.23 -9.82 -26.19
C GLN A 175 -19.21 -8.98 -27.49
N SER A 176 -20.27 -9.02 -28.29
CA SER A 176 -20.48 -8.19 -29.48
C SER A 176 -20.61 -6.68 -29.21
N GLN A 177 -20.73 -6.22 -27.95
CA GLN A 177 -20.92 -4.79 -27.63
C GLN A 177 -19.85 -4.18 -26.71
N GLN A 178 -18.85 -4.94 -26.25
CA GLN A 178 -17.80 -4.44 -25.34
C GLN A 178 -16.71 -3.59 -26.01
N ASN A 179 -16.69 -3.49 -27.34
CA ASN A 179 -15.65 -2.79 -28.11
C ASN A 179 -15.90 -1.30 -28.39
N VAL A 180 -16.90 -0.67 -27.76
CA VAL A 180 -17.27 0.74 -28.08
C VAL A 180 -16.79 1.78 -27.05
N LEU A 181 -16.24 1.38 -25.89
CA LEU A 181 -15.93 2.33 -24.81
C LEU A 181 -14.50 2.31 -24.24
N VAL A 182 -13.51 1.76 -24.94
CA VAL A 182 -12.09 1.88 -24.52
C VAL A 182 -11.25 2.48 -25.64
N PRO A 183 -10.57 3.63 -25.44
CA PRO A 183 -9.59 4.14 -26.38
C PRO A 183 -8.42 3.16 -26.48
N SER A 184 -8.19 2.67 -27.69
CA SER A 184 -7.12 1.77 -28.06
C SER A 184 -5.74 2.40 -27.80
N THR A 185 -4.92 1.73 -26.99
CA THR A 185 -3.47 1.85 -27.08
C THR A 185 -2.89 0.46 -27.27
N SER A 186 -2.41 0.23 -28.50
CA SER A 186 -1.80 -1.00 -28.98
C SER A 186 -0.35 -1.10 -28.51
N ALA A 187 0.02 -2.21 -27.89
CA ALA A 187 1.38 -2.72 -27.93
C ALA A 187 1.34 -4.26 -27.85
N SER A 188 1.81 -4.85 -28.94
CA SER A 188 1.90 -6.26 -29.29
C SER A 188 2.80 -7.08 -28.38
N GLU A 189 2.33 -8.27 -28.02
CA GLU A 189 3.08 -9.37 -27.39
C GLU A 189 3.50 -10.39 -28.48
N PRO A 190 4.67 -11.05 -28.40
CA PRO A 190 4.93 -12.27 -29.14
C PRO A 190 4.88 -13.51 -28.25
N GLU A 191 4.09 -14.49 -28.70
CA GLU A 191 3.98 -15.86 -28.19
C GLU A 191 5.28 -16.68 -28.31
N LEU A 192 5.53 -17.63 -27.40
CA LEU A 192 6.06 -18.97 -27.74
C LEU A 192 5.97 -20.00 -26.58
N LEU A 193 5.01 -20.91 -26.73
CA LEU A 193 5.04 -22.38 -26.66
C LEU A 193 5.71 -23.21 -25.53
N SER A 194 4.87 -24.14 -25.03
CA SER A 194 5.07 -25.58 -24.74
C SER A 194 5.72 -26.07 -23.43
N SER A 195 4.83 -26.56 -22.56
CA SER A 195 4.76 -27.90 -21.93
C SER A 195 6.02 -28.60 -21.38
N SER A 196 5.95 -28.92 -20.08
CA SER A 196 6.21 -30.28 -19.58
C SER A 196 5.51 -30.50 -18.24
N GLN A 197 4.69 -31.56 -18.16
CA GLN A 197 4.09 -32.09 -16.95
C GLN A 197 5.16 -32.74 -16.06
N GLN A 198 5.13 -32.52 -14.75
CA GLN A 198 5.57 -33.54 -13.81
C GLN A 198 4.91 -33.39 -12.43
N ASP A 199 4.06 -34.38 -12.16
CA ASP A 199 3.81 -35.15 -10.93
C ASP A 199 3.72 -34.52 -9.53
N CYS A 200 2.78 -35.07 -8.77
CA CYS A 200 2.32 -34.66 -7.45
C CYS A 200 2.95 -35.51 -6.35
N THR A 201 3.34 -34.90 -5.22
CA THR A 201 3.17 -35.42 -3.84
C THR A 201 3.23 -34.22 -2.88
N GLU A 202 2.20 -34.03 -2.03
CA GLU A 202 2.28 -34.00 -0.55
C GLU A 202 3.14 -32.84 -0.01
N ASP A 203 2.60 -31.83 0.68
CA ASP A 203 2.11 -31.97 2.04
C ASP A 203 1.00 -30.96 2.41
N GLU A 204 0.09 -31.45 3.24
CA GLU A 204 -0.80 -30.71 4.12
C GLU A 204 0.03 -29.99 5.20
N ASP A 205 -0.25 -28.70 5.44
CA ASP A 205 -0.02 -27.94 6.69
C ASP A 205 0.36 -26.46 6.44
N ALA A 206 -0.57 -25.67 5.90
CA ALA A 206 -0.43 -24.21 5.86
C ALA A 206 -1.70 -23.46 6.30
N ALA A 207 -2.46 -24.04 7.24
CA ALA A 207 -3.71 -23.46 7.73
C ALA A 207 -3.58 -22.69 9.07
N LEU A 208 -2.37 -22.40 9.58
CA LEU A 208 -2.22 -21.86 10.95
C LEU A 208 -1.27 -20.66 11.14
N LEU A 209 -1.04 -19.82 10.12
CA LEU A 209 -0.22 -18.60 10.31
C LEU A 209 -0.85 -17.32 9.75
N LEU A 210 -2.16 -17.12 9.98
CA LEU A 210 -2.84 -15.88 9.58
C LEU A 210 -3.38 -15.03 10.75
N LEU A 211 -2.93 -15.26 11.99
CA LEU A 211 -3.42 -14.46 13.12
C LEU A 211 -2.39 -13.89 14.10
N ASP A 212 -1.09 -13.95 13.87
CA ASP A 212 -0.16 -13.17 14.70
C ASP A 212 1.05 -12.67 13.90
N ILE A 213 1.45 -11.44 14.22
CA ILE A 213 2.53 -10.55 13.72
C ILE A 213 2.06 -9.43 12.78
#